data_AF-A0A3L6QEG0-F1
#
_entry.id   AF-A0A3L6QEG0-F1
#
_cell.length_a   1.000
_cell.length_b   1.000
_cell.length_c   1.000
_cell.angle_alpha   90.00
_cell.angle_beta   90.00
_cell.angle_gamma   90.00
#
_symmetry.space_group_name_H-M   'P 1'
#
loop_
_entity.id
_entity.type
_entity.pdbx_description
1 polymer ?
#
loop_
_entity_poly.entity_id
_entity_poly.type
_entity_poly.pdbx_seq_one_letter_code
_entity_poly.pdbx_strand_id
1 'polypeptide(L)'
;MAGATSPAVRALVSRWLPPFLLLFLHGCCSCGAVERERTLAMIKPDGLSGNYTEKIKASILDSGFHIVKETQVQLDAERASLFYAEHSGRNFFDSLVKYITSSCYGSGKD
;
A
#
# COMPACT_ATOMS: atom_id res chain seq x y z
N MET A 1 -32.76 -27.63 78.32
CA MET A 1 -32.58 -28.86 77.51
C MET A 1 -32.02 -28.43 76.17
N ALA A 2 -30.72 -28.68 75.95
CA ALA A 2 -30.03 -28.59 74.65
C ALA A 2 -30.57 -29.70 73.71
N GLY A 3 -30.39 -29.70 72.40
CA GLY A 3 -29.48 -28.95 71.54
C GLY A 3 -29.77 -29.22 70.06
N ALA A 4 -28.89 -28.68 69.23
CA ALA A 4 -28.95 -28.49 67.78
C ALA A 4 -29.11 -29.76 66.91
N THR A 5 -29.60 -29.55 65.67
CA THR A 5 -28.99 -30.09 64.44
C THR A 5 -29.32 -29.20 63.22
N SER A 6 -28.33 -29.04 62.36
CA SER A 6 -28.29 -28.48 61.00
C SER A 6 -27.49 -29.51 60.15
N PRO A 7 -27.35 -29.47 58.81
CA PRO A 7 -28.02 -28.76 57.70
C PRO A 7 -28.44 -29.75 56.56
N ALA A 8 -28.69 -29.23 55.34
CA ALA A 8 -28.86 -29.92 54.05
C ALA A 8 -30.31 -30.35 53.75
N VAL A 9 -30.94 -29.94 52.65
CA VAL A 9 -30.44 -30.02 51.28
C VAL A 9 -30.97 -28.87 50.41
N ARG A 10 -30.05 -28.35 49.59
CA ARG A 10 -30.24 -27.31 48.57
C ARG A 10 -31.44 -27.60 47.67
N ALA A 11 -32.32 -26.61 47.56
CA ALA A 11 -33.32 -26.52 46.53
C ALA A 11 -32.67 -26.56 45.13
N LEU A 12 -33.17 -27.47 44.30
CA LEU A 12 -32.98 -27.51 42.86
C LEU A 12 -33.54 -26.23 42.24
N VAL A 13 -32.65 -25.32 41.83
CA VAL A 13 -32.97 -24.33 40.80
C VAL A 13 -31.82 -24.29 39.80
N SER A 14 -31.65 -25.39 39.07
CA SER A 14 -30.86 -25.41 37.84
C SER A 14 -31.71 -24.83 36.71
N ARG A 15 -31.81 -23.50 36.65
CA ARG A 15 -32.24 -22.79 35.45
C ARG A 15 -31.01 -22.08 34.91
N TRP A 16 -30.32 -22.80 34.01
CA TRP A 16 -29.14 -22.38 33.29
C TRP A 16 -29.47 -21.11 32.49
N LEU A 17 -29.15 -19.95 33.07
CA LEU A 17 -29.14 -18.67 32.39
C LEU A 17 -27.71 -18.14 32.50
N PRO A 18 -26.96 -18.08 31.38
CA PRO A 18 -25.59 -17.59 31.40
C PRO A 18 -25.58 -16.10 31.80
N PRO A 19 -24.61 -15.64 32.60
CA PRO A 19 -24.48 -14.25 33.05
C PRO A 19 -23.90 -13.37 31.93
N PHE A 20 -24.37 -13.56 30.69
CA PHE A 20 -23.80 -12.95 29.49
C PHE A 20 -24.81 -12.09 28.73
N LEU A 21 -25.86 -11.63 29.42
CA LEU A 21 -26.78 -10.63 28.89
C LEU A 21 -26.89 -9.46 29.87
N LEU A 22 -25.83 -8.65 29.93
CA LEU A 22 -25.88 -7.19 29.86
C LEU A 22 -24.46 -6.66 30.15
N LEU A 23 -23.72 -6.27 29.10
CA LEU A 23 -22.86 -5.09 29.13
C LEU A 23 -22.33 -4.81 27.71
N PHE A 24 -22.76 -3.68 27.14
CA PHE A 24 -22.16 -2.90 26.03
C PHE A 24 -21.94 -3.63 24.68
N LEU A 25 -22.68 -3.33 23.61
CA LEU A 25 -22.50 -2.10 22.81
C LEU A 25 -21.04 -1.59 22.77
N HIS A 26 -20.15 -2.35 22.15
CA HIS A 26 -18.96 -1.85 21.45
C HIS A 26 -18.81 -2.69 20.16
N GLY A 27 -19.44 -2.36 19.03
CA GLY A 27 -19.69 -1.00 18.59
C GLY A 27 -18.37 -0.26 18.35
N CYS A 28 -17.37 -0.91 17.74
CA CYS A 28 -16.49 -0.38 16.70
C CYS A 28 -15.22 -1.23 16.60
N CYS A 29 -15.15 -2.10 15.60
CA CYS A 29 -13.88 -2.37 14.92
C CYS A 29 -14.11 -1.97 13.46
N SER A 30 -14.23 -0.67 13.21
CA SER A 30 -13.76 -0.18 11.92
C SER A 30 -12.27 -0.49 11.88
N CYS A 31 -11.93 -1.67 11.36
CA CYS A 31 -10.58 -1.96 10.90
C CYS A 31 -10.41 -1.06 9.68
N GLY A 32 -10.11 0.21 9.93
CA GLY A 32 -9.66 1.14 8.92
C GLY A 32 -8.32 0.64 8.45
N ALA A 33 -8.33 -0.23 7.44
CA ALA A 33 -7.15 -0.44 6.63
C ALA A 33 -6.76 0.96 6.12
N VAL A 34 -5.67 1.51 6.65
CA VAL A 34 -5.04 2.69 6.06
C VAL A 34 -4.57 2.23 4.69
N GLU A 35 -5.34 2.57 3.67
CA GLU A 35 -4.94 2.39 2.28
C GLU A 35 -3.68 3.24 2.11
N ARG A 36 -2.55 2.57 1.87
CA ARG A 36 -1.26 3.24 1.74
C ARG A 36 -1.23 3.92 0.38
N GLU A 37 -1.16 5.24 0.39
CA GLU A 37 -0.98 6.03 -0.83
C GLU A 37 0.20 5.50 -1.65
N ARG A 38 -0.01 5.39 -2.96
CA ARG A 38 1.00 4.93 -3.92
C ARG A 38 1.25 6.03 -4.93
N THR A 39 2.52 6.20 -5.26
CA THR A 39 2.96 7.14 -6.31
C THR A 39 3.84 6.41 -7.32
N LEU A 40 3.92 6.97 -8.52
CA LEU A 40 4.78 6.48 -9.59
C LEU A 40 6.03 7.36 -9.64
N ALA A 41 7.20 6.75 -9.46
CA ALA A 41 8.47 7.38 -9.75
C ALA A 41 8.98 6.87 -11.11
N MET A 42 9.42 7.77 -11.98
CA MET A 42 10.01 7.45 -13.28
C MET A 42 11.41 8.06 -13.36
N ILE A 43 12.40 7.22 -13.61
CA ILE A 43 13.77 7.66 -13.91
C ILE A 43 13.84 7.92 -15.42
N LYS A 44 14.19 9.14 -15.80
CA LYS A 44 14.33 9.55 -17.20
C LYS A 44 15.61 8.96 -17.85
N PRO A 45 15.72 8.95 -19.20
CA PRO A 45 16.87 8.44 -19.95
C PRO A 45 18.27 8.83 -19.44
N ASP A 46 18.43 10.08 -19.04
CA ASP A 46 19.65 10.66 -18.47
C ASP A 46 20.02 10.04 -17.11
N GLY A 47 19.03 9.78 -16.27
CA GLY A 47 19.24 9.14 -14.96
C GLY A 47 19.76 7.71 -15.09
N LEU A 48 19.37 7.00 -16.15
CA LEU A 48 19.82 5.64 -16.44
C LEU A 48 21.26 5.62 -16.99
N SER A 49 21.55 6.46 -17.98
CA SER A 49 22.88 6.53 -18.62
C SER A 49 23.97 7.12 -17.72
N GLY A 50 23.61 7.96 -16.75
CA GLY A 50 24.56 8.64 -15.87
C GLY A 50 25.00 7.87 -14.62
N ASN A 51 24.68 6.58 -14.49
CA ASN A 51 24.90 5.79 -13.26
C ASN A 51 24.24 6.40 -12.01
N TYR A 52 23.18 7.21 -12.19
CA TYR A 52 22.48 7.87 -11.08
C TYR A 52 21.37 7.00 -10.48
N THR A 53 20.94 5.94 -11.18
CA THR A 53 19.85 5.05 -10.79
C THR A 53 19.90 4.64 -9.32
N GLU A 54 21.03 4.10 -8.86
CA GLU A 54 21.17 3.63 -7.47
C GLU A 54 21.11 4.78 -6.46
N LYS A 55 21.70 5.94 -6.77
CA LYS A 55 21.62 7.13 -5.91
C LYS A 55 20.20 7.68 -5.81
N ILE A 56 19.46 7.67 -6.92
CA ILE A 56 18.06 8.10 -6.95
C ILE A 56 17.20 7.15 -6.11
N LYS A 57 17.37 5.83 -6.28
CA LYS A 57 16.67 4.82 -5.46
C LYS A 57 16.98 4.99 -3.98
N ALA A 58 18.26 5.15 -3.62
CA ALA A 58 18.66 5.38 -2.25
C ALA A 58 17.97 6.63 -1.66
N SER A 59 17.89 7.72 -2.43
CA SER A 59 17.21 8.95 -1.99
C SER A 59 15.71 8.75 -1.77
N ILE A 60 15.04 7.94 -2.60
CA ILE A 60 13.62 7.57 -2.44
C ILE A 60 13.42 6.78 -1.14
N LEU A 61 14.29 5.79 -0.89
CA LEU A 61 14.22 4.96 0.32
C LEU A 61 14.51 5.77 1.59
N ASP A 62 15.51 6.65 1.57
CA ASP A 62 15.88 7.54 2.68
C ASP A 62 14.76 8.53 3.03
N SER A 63 13.98 8.95 2.02
CA SER A 63 12.79 9.78 2.21
C SER A 63 11.61 9.03 2.86
N GLY A 64 11.77 7.74 3.18
CA GLY A 64 10.74 6.92 3.84
C GLY A 64 9.75 6.24 2.89
N PHE A 65 9.97 6.30 1.57
CA PHE A 65 9.15 5.56 0.62
C PHE A 65 9.58 4.08 0.55
N HIS A 66 8.63 3.23 0.18
CA HIS A 66 8.90 1.83 -0.12
C HIS A 66 8.69 1.57 -1.61
N ILE A 67 9.70 1.02 -2.28
CA ILE A 67 9.59 0.60 -3.68
C ILE A 67 8.88 -0.77 -3.72
N VAL A 68 7.59 -0.76 -4.06
CA VAL A 68 6.76 -1.98 -4.10
C VAL A 68 6.96 -2.77 -5.40
N LYS A 69 7.20 -2.07 -6.51
CA LYS A 69 7.42 -2.65 -7.83
C LYS A 69 8.35 -1.76 -8.62
N GLU A 70 9.28 -2.37 -9.34
CA GLU A 70 10.15 -1.71 -10.28
C GLU A 70 10.07 -2.44 -11.64
N THR A 71 10.08 -1.69 -12.73
CA THR A 71 10.18 -2.25 -14.07
C THR A 71 10.94 -1.27 -14.96
N GLN A 72 11.79 -1.82 -15.82
CA GLN A 72 12.47 -1.07 -16.85
C GLN A 72 11.77 -1.33 -18.18
N VAL A 73 11.30 -0.26 -18.81
CA VAL A 73 10.56 -0.33 -20.07
C VAL A 73 11.11 0.69 -21.05
N GLN A 74 11.25 0.29 -22.31
CA GLN A 74 11.47 1.23 -23.40
C GLN A 74 10.11 1.62 -23.96
N LEU A 75 9.76 2.89 -23.83
CA LEU A 75 8.50 3.43 -24.37
C LEU A 75 8.67 3.70 -25.86
N ASP A 76 7.68 3.26 -26.64
CA ASP A 76 7.52 3.73 -28.02
C ASP A 76 6.94 5.16 -28.04
N ALA A 77 6.97 5.81 -29.20
CA ALA A 77 6.50 7.18 -29.36
C ALA A 77 5.01 7.34 -29.06
N GLU A 78 4.19 6.33 -29.39
CA GLU A 78 2.76 6.34 -29.13
C GLU A 78 2.48 6.35 -27.62
N ARG A 79 3.03 5.39 -26.87
CA ARG A 79 2.88 5.29 -25.41
C ARG A 79 3.46 6.50 -24.69
N ALA A 80 4.62 7.00 -25.13
CA ALA A 80 5.21 8.21 -24.57
C ALA A 80 4.31 9.44 -24.82
N SER A 81 3.73 9.57 -26.03
CA SER A 81 2.81 10.67 -26.35
C SER A 81 1.54 10.63 -25.51
N LEU A 82 0.99 9.44 -25.25
CA LEU A 82 -0.16 9.23 -24.38
C LEU A 82 0.15 9.59 -22.92
N PHE A 83 1.32 9.16 -22.42
CA PHE A 83 1.75 9.47 -21.06
C PHE A 83 1.93 10.98 -20.83
N TYR A 84 2.41 11.70 -21.84
CA TYR A 84 2.60 13.15 -21.78
C TYR A 84 1.46 13.94 -22.43
N ALA A 85 0.30 13.34 -22.69
CA ALA A 85 -0.79 13.97 -23.46
C ALA A 85 -1.25 15.32 -22.93
N GLU A 86 -1.16 15.54 -21.61
CA GLU A 86 -1.42 16.83 -20.96
C GLU A 86 -0.53 17.98 -21.47
N HIS A 87 0.62 17.65 -22.06
CA HIS A 87 1.58 18.57 -22.64
C HIS A 87 1.47 18.71 -24.16
N SER A 88 0.51 18.04 -24.81
CA SER A 88 0.35 18.03 -26.28
C SER A 88 0.22 19.42 -26.92
N GLY A 89 -0.36 20.38 -26.19
CA GLY A 89 -0.49 21.77 -26.66
C GLY A 89 0.78 22.63 -26.50
N ARG A 90 1.90 22.06 -26.04
CA ARG A 90 3.13 22.83 -25.76
C ARG A 90 4.18 22.64 -26.84
N ASN A 91 4.90 23.71 -27.15
CA ASN A 91 5.93 23.73 -28.21
C ASN A 91 7.08 22.74 -28.01
N PHE A 92 7.26 22.19 -26.80
CA PHE A 92 8.31 21.22 -26.49
C PHE A 92 7.83 19.76 -26.53
N PHE A 93 6.56 19.50 -26.80
CA PHE A 93 5.96 18.17 -26.69
C PHE A 93 6.68 17.13 -27.57
N ASP A 94 6.86 17.43 -28.85
CA ASP A 94 7.51 16.51 -29.79
C ASP A 94 8.97 16.22 -29.38
N SER A 95 9.67 17.24 -28.90
CA SER A 95 11.04 17.10 -28.40
C SER A 95 11.09 16.26 -27.12
N LEU A 96 10.10 16.39 -26.23
CA LEU A 96 9.97 15.59 -25.02
C LEU A 96 9.69 14.12 -25.36
N VAL A 97 8.76 13.84 -26.27
CA VAL A 97 8.48 12.47 -26.72
C VAL A 97 9.72 11.84 -27.33
N LYS A 98 10.40 12.55 -28.24
CA LYS A 98 11.68 12.10 -28.82
C LYS A 98 12.72 11.83 -27.74
N TYR A 99 12.88 12.73 -26.77
CA TYR A 99 13.81 12.55 -25.66
C TYR A 99 13.53 11.26 -24.88
N ILE A 100 12.28 11.02 -24.48
CA ILE A 100 11.90 9.84 -23.70
C ILE A 100 12.11 8.54 -24.49
N THR A 101 11.79 8.54 -25.78
CA THR A 101 11.99 7.37 -26.67
C THR A 101 13.44 7.11 -27.08
N SER A 102 14.31 8.11 -26.93
CA SER A 102 15.71 8.02 -27.39
C SER A 102 16.58 7.07 -26.57
N SER A 103 16.12 6.63 -25.40
CA SER A 103 16.82 5.62 -24.60
C SER A 103 16.83 4.27 -25.31
N CYS A 104 17.99 3.90 -25.83
CA CYS A 104 18.29 2.53 -26.24
C CYS A 104 18.98 1.85 -25.05
N TYR A 105 18.21 1.08 -24.27
CA TYR A 105 18.80 0.10 -23.37
C TYR A 105 18.79 -1.23 -24.12
N GLY A 106 19.97 -1.85 -24.26
CA GLY A 106 20.07 -3.17 -24.84
C GLY A 106 19.08 -4.10 -24.14
N SER A 107 18.20 -4.72 -24.93
CA SER A 107 17.35 -5.82 -24.46
C SER A 107 18.26 -6.92 -23.92
N GLY A 108 18.55 -6.87 -22.62
CA GLY A 108 19.04 -8.03 -21.87
C GLY A 108 17.93 -9.07 -21.93
N LYS A 109 18.15 -10.12 -22.72
CA LYS A 109 17.42 -11.36 -22.60
C LYS A 109 17.99 -12.08 -21.38
N ASP A 110 17.21 -12.17 -20.32
CA ASP A 110 17.29 -13.18 -19.27
C ASP A 110 15.96 -13.27 -18.52
#